data_AF-E2C9E4-F1
#
_entry.id   AF-E2C9E4-F1
#
_cell.length_a   1.000
_cell.length_b   1.000
_cell.length_c   1.000
_cell.angle_alpha   90.00
_cell.angle_beta   90.00
_cell.angle_gamma   90.00
#
_symmetry.space_group_name_H-M   'P 1'
#
loop_
_entity.id
_entity.type
_entity.pdbx_description
1 polymer ?
#
loop_
_entity_poly.entity_id
_entity_poly.type
_entity_poly.pdbx_seq_one_letter_code
_entity_poly.pdbx_strand_id
1 'polypeptide(L)'
;MAHLGEQILQENRISTRPSIAFIQISRIIEKVSGGLEGGIYSLFFDAAAKSFQKFQNDKQLTADIWLVALSSANQVISEISGISIRDRSMLDALISAELKLKDSLNLDLNPINAFGKAVEAAETSAMQTLHMPEHRFGFTNHKTFKYPDSGAHAVSIWMRAAYEGVKLKFNCQYDM
;
A
#
# COMPACT_ATOMS: atom_id res chain seq x y z
N MET A 1 -12.39 27.71 -1.73
CA MET A 1 -12.09 26.26 -1.77
C MET A 1 -10.85 25.92 -2.60
N ALA A 2 -10.54 26.62 -3.70
CA ALA A 2 -9.27 26.46 -4.44
C ALA A 2 -8.02 26.93 -3.66
N HIS A 3 -8.18 27.96 -2.82
CA HIS A 3 -7.06 28.63 -2.14
C HIS A 3 -6.34 27.78 -1.08
N LEU A 4 -7.03 26.80 -0.47
CA LEU A 4 -6.42 25.87 0.50
C LEU A 4 -5.67 24.72 -0.20
N GLY A 5 -5.94 24.47 -1.49
CA GLY A 5 -5.24 23.51 -2.36
C GLY A 5 -3.82 23.93 -2.66
N GLU A 6 -3.68 25.20 -2.99
CA GLU A 6 -2.40 25.82 -3.27
C GLU A 6 -1.53 25.94 -2.01
N GLN A 7 -2.11 26.14 -0.82
CA GLN A 7 -1.32 26.20 0.43
C GLN A 7 -0.62 24.89 0.78
N ILE A 8 -1.21 23.71 0.55
CA ILE A 8 -0.57 22.42 0.86
C ILE A 8 0.52 22.07 -0.16
N LEU A 9 0.37 22.51 -1.42
CA LEU A 9 1.39 22.35 -2.46
C LEU A 9 2.57 23.32 -2.28
N GLN A 10 2.40 24.41 -1.52
CA GLN A 10 3.45 25.41 -1.29
C GLN A 10 4.38 25.12 -0.10
N GLU A 11 4.01 24.23 0.85
CA GLU A 11 4.86 23.87 2.01
C GLU A 11 5.71 22.60 1.76
N ASN A 12 6.48 22.68 0.68
CA ASN A 12 6.95 21.60 -0.19
C ASN A 12 7.95 20.57 0.41
N ARG A 13 7.61 19.87 1.51
CA ARG A 13 8.33 18.65 1.95
C ARG A 13 7.38 17.63 2.60
N ILE A 14 7.29 16.43 2.01
CA ILE A 14 6.77 15.25 2.71
C ILE A 14 7.69 14.97 3.90
N SER A 15 7.12 14.77 5.08
CA SER A 15 7.89 14.47 6.29
C SER A 15 8.71 13.19 6.13
N THR A 16 9.88 13.11 6.76
CA THR A 16 10.65 11.87 6.88
C THR A 16 10.11 10.95 7.97
N ARG A 17 9.16 11.42 8.80
CA ARG A 17 8.49 10.62 9.83
C ARG A 17 7.30 9.89 9.20
N PRO A 18 7.27 8.54 9.17
CA PRO A 18 6.25 7.79 8.44
C PRO A 18 4.81 8.14 8.83
N SER A 19 4.54 8.34 10.12
CA SER A 19 3.20 8.72 10.60
C SER A 19 2.72 10.04 9.99
N ILE A 20 3.58 11.06 9.97
CA ILE A 20 3.26 12.38 9.42
C ILE A 20 3.20 12.32 7.89
N ALA A 21 4.14 11.63 7.26
CA ALA A 21 4.20 11.46 5.81
C ALA A 21 2.90 10.81 5.29
N PHE A 22 2.44 9.75 5.95
CA PHE A 22 1.24 9.02 5.55
C PHE A 22 -0.04 9.82 5.80
N ILE A 23 -0.12 10.63 6.86
CA ILE A 23 -1.22 11.61 7.02
C ILE A 23 -1.22 12.63 5.87
N GLN A 24 -0.05 13.14 5.49
CA GLN A 24 0.06 14.09 4.38
C GLN A 24 -0.42 13.45 3.07
N ILE A 25 0.02 12.22 2.77
CA ILE A 25 -0.40 11.48 1.57
C ILE A 25 -1.91 11.21 1.59
N SER A 26 -2.45 10.74 2.71
CA SER A 26 -3.88 10.48 2.90
C SER A 26 -4.72 11.72 2.53
N ARG A 27 -4.39 12.88 3.12
CA ARG A 27 -5.08 14.16 2.87
C ARG A 27 -4.95 14.65 1.43
N ILE A 28 -3.78 14.45 0.81
CA ILE A 28 -3.57 14.79 -0.60
C ILE A 28 -4.52 13.97 -1.45
N ILE A 29 -4.54 12.64 -1.26
CA ILE A 29 -5.38 11.72 -2.03
C ILE A 29 -6.87 12.06 -1.85
N GLU A 30 -7.33 12.24 -0.62
CA GLU A 30 -8.72 12.62 -0.31
C GLU A 30 -9.16 13.88 -1.06
N LYS A 31 -8.25 14.85 -1.18
CA LYS A 31 -8.55 16.14 -1.81
C LYS A 31 -8.56 16.07 -3.34
N VAL A 32 -7.64 15.30 -3.93
CA VAL A 32 -7.47 15.24 -5.39
C VAL A 32 -8.29 14.13 -6.05
N SER A 33 -8.79 13.16 -5.28
CA SER A 33 -9.49 11.98 -5.80
C SER A 33 -10.98 12.02 -5.49
N GLY A 34 -11.82 12.18 -6.51
CA GLY A 34 -13.28 12.25 -6.38
C GLY A 34 -14.04 10.90 -6.45
N GLY A 35 -13.38 9.78 -6.15
CA GLY A 35 -13.95 8.44 -6.37
C GLY A 35 -13.68 7.46 -5.23
N LEU A 36 -14.37 6.31 -5.28
CA LEU A 36 -14.28 5.24 -4.26
C LEU A 36 -12.85 4.78 -4.02
N GLU A 37 -12.07 4.54 -5.09
CA GLU A 37 -10.66 4.13 -5.00
C GLU A 37 -9.81 5.18 -4.26
N GLY A 38 -10.07 6.47 -4.48
CA GLY A 38 -9.41 7.56 -3.76
C GLY A 38 -9.73 7.56 -2.27
N GLY A 39 -11.00 7.33 -1.92
CA GLY A 39 -11.41 7.16 -0.52
C GLY A 39 -10.72 5.96 0.15
N ILE A 40 -10.59 4.84 -0.56
CA ILE A 40 -9.91 3.64 -0.06
C ILE A 40 -8.41 3.91 0.14
N TYR A 41 -7.73 4.56 -0.81
CA TYR A 41 -6.32 4.93 -0.64
C TYR A 41 -6.12 5.96 0.49
N SER A 42 -6.99 6.96 0.62
CA SER A 42 -6.96 7.89 1.75
C SER A 42 -7.02 7.14 3.08
N LEU A 43 -7.97 6.20 3.18
CA LEU A 43 -8.16 5.35 4.35
C LEU A 43 -6.95 4.44 4.62
N PHE A 44 -6.36 3.85 3.57
CA PHE A 44 -5.14 3.04 3.66
C PHE A 44 -4.03 3.80 4.38
N PHE A 45 -3.70 4.99 3.89
CA PHE A 45 -2.58 5.76 4.41
C PHE A 45 -2.89 6.33 5.80
N ASP A 46 -4.13 6.71 6.10
CA ASP A 46 -4.53 7.14 7.45
C ASP A 46 -4.39 5.98 8.46
N ALA A 47 -4.86 4.78 8.09
CA ALA A 47 -4.73 3.59 8.93
C ALA A 47 -3.26 3.20 9.18
N ALA A 48 -2.43 3.23 8.13
CA ALA A 48 -0.99 3.00 8.25
C ALA A 48 -0.34 4.05 9.17
N ALA A 49 -0.70 5.33 9.03
CA ALA A 49 -0.18 6.40 9.88
C ALA A 49 -0.50 6.19 11.36
N LYS A 50 -1.75 5.81 11.67
CA LYS A 50 -2.19 5.47 13.03
C LYS A 50 -1.40 4.29 13.60
N SER A 51 -1.02 3.32 12.77
CA SER A 51 -0.14 2.23 13.20
C SER A 51 1.23 2.76 13.64
N PHE A 52 1.84 3.65 12.85
CA PHE A 52 3.12 4.27 13.21
C PHE A 52 3.08 5.13 14.49
N GLN A 53 1.95 5.78 14.78
CA GLN A 53 1.80 6.58 16.01
C GLN A 53 1.88 5.74 17.30
N LYS A 54 1.62 4.43 17.22
CA LYS A 54 1.74 3.52 18.37
C LYS A 54 3.19 3.24 18.77
N PHE A 55 4.14 3.53 17.89
CA PHE A 55 5.56 3.34 18.14
C PHE A 55 6.19 4.65 18.62
N GLN A 56 7.01 4.57 19.68
CA GLN A 56 7.70 5.73 20.22
C GLN A 56 8.67 6.31 19.17
N ASN A 57 8.80 7.63 19.14
CA ASN A 57 9.58 8.35 18.11
C ASN A 57 11.07 7.96 18.05
N ASP A 58 11.60 7.36 19.13
CA ASP A 58 13.02 7.03 19.26
C ASP A 58 13.33 5.56 18.93
N LYS A 59 12.31 4.74 18.60
CA LYS A 59 12.53 3.37 18.17
C LYS A 59 12.99 3.33 16.71
N GLN A 60 14.04 2.56 16.44
CA GLN A 60 14.45 2.24 15.09
C GLN A 60 13.30 1.55 14.34
N LEU A 61 12.96 2.07 13.16
CA LEU A 61 11.94 1.45 12.31
C LEU A 61 12.47 0.12 11.77
N THR A 62 11.81 -0.98 12.12
CA THR A 62 12.13 -2.32 11.64
C THR A 62 11.13 -2.77 10.57
N ALA A 63 11.50 -3.80 9.81
CA ALA A 63 10.60 -4.40 8.81
C ALA A 63 9.29 -4.91 9.43
N ASP A 64 9.33 -5.42 10.67
CA ASP A 64 8.14 -5.85 11.40
C ASP A 64 7.18 -4.69 11.69
N ILE A 65 7.70 -3.50 11.99
CA ILE A 65 6.85 -2.30 12.18
C ILE A 65 6.13 -1.95 10.87
N TRP A 66 6.84 -2.04 9.74
CA TRP A 66 6.24 -1.83 8.41
C TRP A 66 5.20 -2.90 8.08
N LEU A 67 5.46 -4.16 8.41
CA LEU A 67 4.48 -5.24 8.26
C LEU A 67 3.24 -4.99 9.12
N VAL A 68 3.40 -4.60 10.39
CA VAL A 68 2.27 -4.27 11.27
C VAL A 68 1.45 -3.09 10.72
N ALA A 69 2.11 -2.08 10.14
CA ALA A 69 1.42 -0.96 9.49
C ALA A 69 0.63 -1.40 8.26
N LEU A 70 1.23 -2.24 7.39
CA LEU A 70 0.56 -2.81 6.22
C LEU A 70 -0.64 -3.67 6.61
N SER A 71 -0.46 -4.61 7.55
CA SER A 71 -1.55 -5.46 8.06
C SER A 71 -2.70 -4.65 8.65
N SER A 72 -2.37 -3.63 9.46
CA SER A 72 -3.39 -2.75 10.05
C SER A 72 -4.18 -1.98 8.98
N ALA A 73 -3.50 -1.48 7.95
CA ALA A 73 -4.15 -0.76 6.87
C ALA A 73 -5.04 -1.66 6.00
N ASN A 74 -4.56 -2.87 5.68
CA ASN A 74 -5.33 -3.87 4.94
C ASN A 74 -6.59 -4.29 5.69
N GLN A 75 -6.47 -4.52 6.99
CA GLN A 75 -7.61 -4.85 7.86
C GLN A 75 -8.67 -3.74 7.84
N VAL A 76 -8.25 -2.49 8.04
CA VAL A 76 -9.17 -1.35 8.06
C VAL A 76 -9.91 -1.18 6.72
N ILE A 77 -9.22 -1.34 5.60
CA ILE A 77 -9.87 -1.27 4.28
C ILE A 77 -10.87 -2.41 4.13
N SER A 78 -10.48 -3.63 4.45
CA SER A 78 -11.36 -4.80 4.35
C SER A 78 -12.66 -4.59 5.14
N GLU A 79 -12.53 -4.13 6.40
CA GLU A 79 -13.67 -3.89 7.29
C GLU A 79 -14.57 -2.73 6.82
N ILE A 80 -14.00 -1.61 6.38
CA ILE A 80 -14.77 -0.40 6.07
C ILE A 80 -15.34 -0.42 4.66
N SER A 81 -14.58 -0.93 3.68
CA SER A 81 -15.05 -0.99 2.29
C SER A 81 -15.95 -2.19 2.02
N GLY A 82 -15.94 -3.21 2.90
CA GLY A 82 -16.61 -4.48 2.67
C GLY A 82 -15.99 -5.32 1.55
N ILE A 83 -14.84 -4.90 1.02
CA ILE A 83 -14.09 -5.61 -0.01
C ILE A 83 -13.24 -6.68 0.67
N SER A 84 -13.28 -7.90 0.13
CA SER A 84 -12.49 -9.03 0.57
C SER A 84 -11.42 -9.40 -0.47
N ILE A 85 -10.48 -10.25 -0.05
CA ILE A 85 -9.58 -10.92 -1.00
C ILE A 85 -10.41 -11.74 -2.00
N ARG A 86 -9.96 -11.77 -3.26
CA ARG A 86 -10.60 -12.36 -4.44
C ARG A 86 -11.80 -11.61 -5.00
N ASP A 87 -12.07 -10.39 -4.51
CA ASP A 87 -13.10 -9.52 -5.06
C ASP A 87 -12.67 -8.72 -6.29
N ARG A 88 -11.48 -9.00 -6.84
CA ARG A 88 -10.87 -8.28 -7.97
C ARG A 88 -10.68 -6.81 -7.60
N SER A 89 -9.80 -6.56 -6.64
CA SER A 89 -9.53 -5.23 -6.07
C SER A 89 -8.07 -5.04 -5.65
N MET A 90 -7.73 -3.83 -5.20
CA MET A 90 -6.41 -3.54 -4.61
C MET A 90 -6.04 -4.42 -3.42
N LEU A 91 -7.02 -4.97 -2.68
CA LEU A 91 -6.75 -5.86 -1.55
C LEU A 91 -6.11 -7.17 -2.00
N ASP A 92 -6.34 -7.63 -3.23
CA ASP A 92 -5.70 -8.83 -3.77
C ASP A 92 -4.18 -8.67 -3.80
N ALA A 93 -3.70 -7.53 -4.27
CA ALA A 93 -2.27 -7.22 -4.31
C ALA A 93 -1.72 -6.94 -2.90
N LEU A 94 -2.42 -6.13 -2.09
CA LEU A 94 -1.98 -5.73 -0.76
C LEU A 94 -1.86 -6.90 0.22
N ILE A 95 -2.87 -7.77 0.29
CA ILE A 95 -2.87 -8.94 1.20
C ILE A 95 -1.83 -9.97 0.73
N SER A 96 -1.67 -10.16 -0.59
CA SER A 96 -0.63 -11.06 -1.11
C SER A 96 0.77 -10.57 -0.75
N ALA A 97 1.01 -9.26 -0.82
CA ALA A 97 2.26 -8.65 -0.39
C ALA A 97 2.48 -8.81 1.11
N GLU A 98 1.46 -8.55 1.93
CA GLU A 98 1.50 -8.70 3.39
C GLU A 98 1.88 -10.14 3.79
N LEU A 99 1.18 -11.13 3.26
CA LEU A 99 1.45 -12.54 3.55
C LEU A 99 2.87 -12.93 3.14
N LYS A 100 3.31 -12.51 1.94
CA LYS A 100 4.66 -12.83 1.48
C LYS A 100 5.74 -12.12 2.29
N LEU A 101 5.51 -10.88 2.72
CA LEU A 101 6.42 -10.16 3.60
C LEU A 101 6.54 -10.87 4.94
N LYS A 102 5.41 -11.23 5.55
CA LYS A 102 5.35 -11.97 6.81
C LYS A 102 6.09 -13.31 6.73
N ASP A 103 5.80 -14.11 5.70
CA ASP A 103 6.47 -15.39 5.48
C ASP A 103 7.98 -15.21 5.31
N SER A 104 8.40 -14.20 4.55
CA SER A 104 9.83 -13.94 4.28
C SER A 104 10.56 -13.50 5.54
N LEU A 105 9.95 -12.63 6.36
CA LEU A 105 10.53 -12.20 7.63
C LEU A 105 10.59 -13.34 8.65
N ASN A 106 9.58 -14.21 8.71
CA ASN A 106 9.59 -15.41 9.56
C ASN A 106 10.67 -16.43 9.16
N LEU A 107 11.14 -16.38 7.92
CA LEU A 107 12.25 -17.18 7.41
C LEU A 107 13.61 -16.46 7.57
N ASP A 108 13.65 -15.37 8.34
CA ASP A 108 14.84 -14.56 8.61
C ASP A 108 15.52 -14.01 7.33
N LEU A 109 14.75 -13.82 6.24
CA LEU A 109 15.29 -13.15 5.06
C LEU A 109 15.67 -11.71 5.41
N ASN A 110 16.75 -11.24 4.79
CA ASN A 110 17.12 -9.82 4.84
C ASN A 110 15.89 -8.95 4.51
N PRO A 111 15.59 -7.89 5.30
CA PRO A 111 14.42 -7.03 5.11
C PRO A 111 14.20 -6.47 3.70
N ILE A 112 15.28 -6.11 3.00
CA ILE A 112 15.20 -5.58 1.63
C ILE A 112 14.78 -6.70 0.68
N ASN A 113 15.36 -7.91 0.83
CA ASN A 113 14.97 -9.07 0.04
C ASN A 113 13.54 -9.52 0.34
N ALA A 114 13.12 -9.49 1.61
CA ALA A 114 11.75 -9.79 2.04
C ALA A 114 10.76 -8.79 1.43
N PHE A 115 11.10 -7.49 1.39
CA PHE A 115 10.28 -6.49 0.71
C PHE A 115 10.21 -6.75 -0.80
N GLY A 116 11.33 -7.10 -1.44
CA GLY A 116 11.33 -7.49 -2.86
C GLY A 116 10.40 -8.67 -3.15
N LYS A 117 10.37 -9.69 -2.30
CA LYS A 117 9.43 -10.82 -2.40
C LYS A 117 7.98 -10.39 -2.22
N ALA A 118 7.71 -9.45 -1.32
CA ALA A 118 6.37 -8.87 -1.15
C ALA A 118 5.91 -8.13 -2.42
N VAL A 119 6.79 -7.38 -3.08
CA VAL A 119 6.49 -6.72 -4.35
C VAL A 119 6.19 -7.72 -5.46
N GLU A 120 7.00 -8.78 -5.61
CA GLU A 120 6.74 -9.86 -6.59
C GLU A 120 5.37 -10.51 -6.37
N ALA A 121 4.97 -10.69 -5.10
CA ALA A 121 3.65 -11.23 -4.75
C ALA A 121 2.51 -10.26 -5.12
N ALA A 122 2.68 -8.96 -4.89
CA ALA A 122 1.72 -7.93 -5.31
C ALA A 122 1.53 -7.93 -6.84
N GLU A 123 2.63 -7.96 -7.60
CA GLU A 123 2.63 -8.00 -9.07
C GLU A 123 1.93 -9.25 -9.60
N THR A 124 2.28 -10.41 -9.05
CA THR A 124 1.68 -11.69 -9.45
C THR A 124 0.19 -11.70 -9.16
N SER A 125 -0.22 -11.28 -7.96
CA SER A 125 -1.63 -11.22 -7.58
C SER A 125 -2.42 -10.23 -8.44
N ALA A 126 -1.85 -9.06 -8.72
CA ALA A 126 -2.44 -8.09 -9.64
C ALA A 126 -2.73 -8.72 -11.01
N MET A 127 -1.79 -9.46 -11.58
CA MET A 127 -2.02 -10.15 -12.86
C MET A 127 -3.10 -11.24 -12.78
N GLN A 128 -3.19 -11.95 -11.65
CA GLN A 128 -4.20 -13.00 -11.45
C GLN A 128 -5.63 -12.47 -11.39
N THR A 129 -5.83 -11.19 -11.05
CA THR A 129 -7.16 -10.55 -11.05
C THR A 129 -7.86 -10.57 -12.42
N LEU A 130 -7.13 -10.83 -13.50
CA LEU A 130 -7.67 -11.02 -14.85
C LEU A 130 -8.65 -12.21 -14.92
N HIS A 131 -8.45 -13.21 -14.08
CA HIS A 131 -9.27 -14.42 -14.00
C HIS A 131 -10.14 -14.49 -12.75
N MET A 132 -10.17 -13.43 -11.93
CA MET A 132 -10.99 -13.39 -10.72
C MET A 132 -12.42 -12.95 -11.04
N PRO A 133 -13.43 -13.52 -10.36
CA PRO A 133 -14.78 -12.99 -10.41
C PRO A 133 -14.80 -11.55 -9.92
N GLU A 134 -15.66 -10.74 -10.51
CA GLU A 134 -15.92 -9.39 -10.03
C GLU A 134 -17.24 -9.36 -9.27
N HIS A 135 -17.18 -8.91 -8.02
CA HIS A 135 -18.35 -8.73 -7.16
C HIS A 135 -18.70 -7.25 -7.08
N ARG A 136 -19.74 -6.81 -7.78
CA ARG A 136 -20.24 -5.42 -7.71
C ARG A 136 -21.75 -5.41 -7.51
N PHE A 137 -22.21 -4.62 -6.54
CA PHE A 137 -23.64 -4.34 -6.33
C PHE A 137 -24.54 -5.58 -6.24
N GLY A 138 -24.04 -6.67 -5.63
CA GLY A 138 -24.79 -7.93 -5.48
C GLY A 138 -24.79 -8.83 -6.72
N PHE A 139 -24.04 -8.49 -7.77
CA PHE A 139 -23.83 -9.33 -8.94
C PHE A 139 -22.40 -9.85 -9.01
N THR A 140 -22.26 -11.12 -9.40
CA THR A 140 -20.96 -11.76 -9.64
C THR A 140 -20.76 -11.97 -11.14
N ASN A 141 -19.69 -11.39 -11.69
CA ASN A 141 -19.30 -11.60 -13.08
C ASN A 141 -18.10 -12.55 -13.14
N HIS A 142 -18.30 -13.73 -13.72
CA HIS A 142 -17.29 -14.79 -13.85
C HIS A 142 -16.51 -14.75 -15.18
N LYS A 143 -16.61 -13.66 -15.95
CA LYS A 143 -15.88 -13.54 -17.22
C LYS A 143 -14.39 -13.34 -16.95
N THR A 144 -13.55 -13.86 -17.84
CA THR A 144 -12.15 -13.42 -17.93
C THR A 144 -12.12 -11.99 -18.45
N PHE A 145 -11.41 -11.12 -17.76
CA PHE A 145 -11.30 -9.70 -18.11
C PHE A 145 -10.19 -9.47 -19.14
N LYS A 146 -10.29 -8.39 -19.91
CA LYS A 146 -9.22 -8.03 -20.87
C LYS A 146 -7.96 -7.52 -20.17
N TYR A 147 -8.14 -6.90 -19.00
CA TYR A 147 -7.07 -6.27 -18.22
C TYR A 147 -7.19 -6.68 -16.74
N PRO A 148 -6.07 -6.70 -16.00
CA PRO A 148 -6.08 -6.74 -14.55
C PRO A 148 -6.99 -5.68 -13.93
N ASP A 149 -7.37 -5.90 -12.67
CA ASP A 149 -7.97 -4.86 -11.84
C ASP A 149 -7.06 -3.62 -11.77
N SER A 150 -7.65 -2.43 -11.93
CA SER A 150 -6.91 -1.17 -11.90
C SER A 150 -6.32 -0.87 -10.53
N GLY A 151 -7.04 -1.19 -9.45
CA GLY A 151 -6.59 -1.00 -8.08
C GLY A 151 -5.40 -1.90 -7.76
N ALA A 152 -5.51 -3.20 -8.06
CA ALA A 152 -4.43 -4.16 -7.85
C ALA A 152 -3.18 -3.83 -8.67
N HIS A 153 -3.37 -3.42 -9.94
CA HIS A 153 -2.26 -3.02 -10.80
C HIS A 153 -1.61 -1.71 -10.33
N ALA A 154 -2.38 -0.75 -9.82
CA ALA A 154 -1.82 0.45 -9.21
C ALA A 154 -0.95 0.10 -7.98
N VAL A 155 -1.40 -0.85 -7.14
CA VAL A 155 -0.62 -1.35 -5.99
C VAL A 155 0.72 -1.92 -6.42
N SER A 156 0.74 -2.78 -7.43
CA SER A 156 2.00 -3.37 -7.89
C SER A 156 3.00 -2.31 -8.37
N ILE A 157 2.52 -1.27 -9.05
CA ILE A 157 3.35 -0.16 -9.54
C ILE A 157 3.99 0.63 -8.39
N TRP A 158 3.20 1.14 -7.44
CA TRP A 158 3.78 1.98 -6.39
C TRP A 158 4.60 1.18 -5.38
N MET A 159 4.27 -0.10 -5.13
CA MET A 159 5.09 -0.99 -4.32
C MET A 159 6.46 -1.24 -4.97
N ARG A 160 6.49 -1.46 -6.30
CA ARG A 160 7.73 -1.57 -7.06
C ARG A 160 8.55 -0.27 -6.95
N ALA A 161 7.92 0.88 -7.15
CA ALA A 161 8.60 2.17 -7.02
C ALA A 161 9.19 2.37 -5.61
N ALA A 162 8.45 2.02 -4.55
CA ALA A 162 8.94 2.09 -3.18
C ALA A 162 10.13 1.15 -2.95
N TYR A 163 10.10 -0.07 -3.48
CA TYR A 163 11.21 -1.02 -3.38
C TYR A 163 12.46 -0.55 -4.11
N GLU A 164 12.32 0.01 -5.32
CA GLU A 164 13.46 0.61 -6.03
C GLU A 164 14.05 1.79 -5.24
N GLY A 165 13.21 2.63 -4.62
CA GLY A 165 13.67 3.70 -3.72
C GLY A 165 14.44 3.19 -2.50
N VAL A 166 13.98 2.11 -1.88
CA VAL A 166 14.67 1.44 -0.76
C VAL A 166 16.03 0.91 -1.24
N LYS A 167 16.08 0.18 -2.36
CA LYS A 167 17.35 -0.30 -2.92
C LYS A 167 18.32 0.85 -3.19
N LEU A 168 17.88 1.95 -3.78
CA LEU A 168 18.76 3.12 -4.01
C LEU A 168 19.32 3.68 -2.70
N LYS A 169 18.52 3.75 -1.64
CA LYS A 169 18.96 4.26 -0.34
C LYS A 169 20.00 3.36 0.33
N PHE A 170 19.87 2.05 0.20
CA PHE A 170 20.69 1.07 0.91
C PHE A 170 21.81 0.42 0.06
N ASN A 171 21.72 0.47 -1.26
CA ASN A 171 22.82 0.07 -2.16
C ASN A 171 23.92 1.14 -2.23
N CYS A 172 23.60 2.43 -2.01
CA CYS A 172 24.61 3.50 -1.89
C CYS A 172 25.48 3.42 -0.60
N GLN A 173 25.37 2.35 0.19
CA GLN A 173 26.21 2.11 1.38
C GLN A 173 27.32 1.05 1.16
N TYR A 174 27.45 0.49 -0.04
CA TYR A 174 28.44 -0.56 -0.35
C TYR A 174 29.45 -0.22 -1.46
N ASP A 175 29.49 1.03 -1.94
CA ASP A 175 30.45 1.53 -2.94
C ASP A 175 31.44 2.59 -2.37
N MET A 176 31.83 2.49 -1.09
CA MET A 176 32.97 3.24 -0.53
C MET A 176 33.87 2.35 0.32
#